data_AF-A0A9X2LA27-F1
#
_entry.id   AF-A0A9X2LA27-F1
#
_cell.length_a   1.000
_cell.length_b   1.000
_cell.length_c   1.000
_cell.angle_alpha   90.00
_cell.angle_beta   90.00
_cell.angle_gamma   90.00
#
_symmetry.space_group_name_H-M   'P 1'
#
loop_
_entity.id
_entity.type
_entity.pdbx_description
1 polymer ?
#
loop_
_entity_poly.entity_id
_entity_poly.type
_entity_poly.pdbx_seq_one_letter_code
_entity_poly.pdbx_strand_id
1 'polypeptide(L)'
;MDQLLYVLSLGFSGSDAVRALILLLVGALFVGKRILPLKMTVILLVIDLVWPYAAAAFEPGGAASAPSMIQGQAMHWQDGLAAFLVRAAGFYIFIRGSYSLRRKLHQDAADGSGKLLPF
;
A
#
# COMPACT_ATOMS: atom_id res chain seq x y z
N MET A 1 4.62 19.27 -14.97
CA MET A 1 3.97 17.95 -15.17
C MET A 1 4.98 16.82 -15.10
N ASP A 2 6.17 16.97 -15.69
CA ASP A 2 7.19 15.91 -15.76
C ASP A 2 7.71 15.44 -14.40
N GLN A 3 7.86 16.34 -13.42
CA GLN A 3 8.28 15.98 -12.07
C GLN A 3 7.24 15.12 -11.33
N LEU A 4 5.94 15.34 -11.56
CA LEU A 4 4.88 14.54 -10.94
C LEU A 4 4.84 13.13 -11.54
N LEU A 5 4.98 13.03 -12.87
CA LEU A 5 5.07 11.76 -13.58
C LEU A 5 6.32 10.98 -13.19
N TYR A 6 7.45 11.68 -12.98
CA TYR A 6 8.68 11.08 -12.48
C TYR A 6 8.53 10.54 -11.06
N VAL A 7 7.90 11.28 -10.14
CA VAL A 7 7.68 10.80 -8.76
C VAL A 7 6.66 9.63 -8.74
N LEU A 8 5.63 9.67 -9.59
CA LEU A 8 4.69 8.57 -9.76
C LEU A 8 5.37 7.32 -10.33
N SER A 9 6.25 7.49 -11.33
CA SER A 9 7.01 6.37 -11.88
C SER A 9 8.02 5.84 -10.87
N LEU A 10 8.65 6.69 -10.05
CA LEU A 10 9.54 6.27 -8.96
C LEU A 10 8.77 5.46 -7.89
N GLY A 11 7.58 5.95 -7.50
CA GLY A 11 6.73 5.31 -6.51
C GLY A 11 6.13 3.98 -6.95
N PHE A 12 5.95 3.78 -8.27
CA PHE A 12 5.36 2.59 -8.89
C PHE A 12 6.26 2.00 -10.00
N SER A 13 7.57 1.93 -9.78
CA SER A 13 8.52 1.34 -10.73
C SER A 13 8.66 -0.18 -10.52
N GLY A 14 8.66 -0.96 -11.61
CA GLY A 14 9.13 -2.35 -11.61
C GLY A 14 8.41 -3.33 -10.66
N SER A 15 9.17 -4.17 -9.97
CA SER A 15 8.67 -5.18 -9.02
C SER A 15 7.97 -4.58 -7.79
N ASP A 16 8.30 -3.33 -7.45
CA ASP A 16 7.69 -2.57 -6.36
C ASP A 16 6.21 -2.25 -6.63
N ALA A 17 5.85 -1.96 -7.88
CA ALA A 17 4.45 -1.70 -8.27
C ALA A 17 3.57 -2.95 -8.16
N VAL A 18 4.08 -4.10 -8.60
CA VAL A 18 3.35 -5.37 -8.51
C VAL A 18 3.13 -5.75 -7.06
N ARG A 19 4.16 -5.60 -6.20
CA ARG A 19 4.03 -5.81 -4.75
C ARG A 19 3.01 -4.87 -4.13
N ALA A 20 3.09 -3.58 -4.42
CA ALA A 20 2.15 -2.58 -3.93
C ALA A 20 0.70 -2.91 -4.34
N LEU A 21 0.49 -3.39 -5.57
CA LEU A 21 -0.81 -3.85 -6.06
C LEU A 21 -1.33 -5.07 -5.30
N ILE A 22 -0.48 -6.07 -5.06
CA ILE A 22 -0.83 -7.26 -4.27
C ILE A 22 -1.22 -6.86 -2.84
N LEU A 23 -0.41 -6.01 -2.20
CA LEU A 23 -0.70 -5.50 -0.86
C LEU A 23 -2.03 -4.76 -0.83
N LEU A 24 -2.32 -3.92 -1.83
CA LEU A 24 -3.59 -3.21 -1.96
C LEU A 24 -4.79 -4.15 -2.06
N LEU A 25 -4.70 -5.18 -2.91
CA LEU A 25 -5.74 -6.19 -3.09
C LEU A 25 -6.00 -6.94 -1.78
N VAL A 26 -4.94 -7.44 -1.15
CA VAL A 26 -5.02 -8.19 0.11
C VAL A 26 -5.57 -7.29 1.22
N GLY A 27 -4.99 -6.11 1.41
CA GLY A 27 -5.42 -5.16 2.43
C GLY A 27 -6.86 -4.71 2.24
N ALA A 28 -7.31 -4.52 1.00
CA ALA A 28 -8.71 -4.23 0.72
C ALA A 28 -9.62 -5.35 1.22
N LEU A 29 -9.29 -6.63 1.08
CA LEU A 29 -10.15 -7.73 1.55
C LEU A 29 -10.37 -7.73 3.07
N PHE A 30 -9.37 -7.29 3.85
CA PHE A 30 -9.43 -7.30 5.31
C PHE A 30 -9.99 -6.03 5.93
N VAL A 31 -10.31 -5.01 5.14
CA VAL A 31 -10.91 -3.75 5.63
C VAL A 31 -12.41 -3.92 5.84
N GLY A 32 -12.86 -3.64 7.07
CA GLY A 32 -14.25 -3.76 7.50
C GLY A 32 -14.53 -2.89 8.73
N LYS A 33 -15.63 -3.16 9.46
CA LYS A 33 -16.01 -2.34 10.63
C LYS A 33 -14.94 -2.32 11.75
N ARG A 34 -14.20 -3.42 11.93
CA ARG A 34 -13.17 -3.56 12.97
C ARG A 34 -11.83 -2.92 12.57
N ILE A 35 -11.47 -2.99 11.29
CA ILE A 35 -10.20 -2.47 10.77
C ILE A 35 -10.48 -1.32 9.83
N LEU A 36 -10.32 -0.11 10.35
CA LEU A 36 -10.53 1.12 9.60
C LEU A 36 -9.54 1.23 8.42
N PRO A 37 -9.95 1.86 7.30
CA PRO A 37 -9.08 2.08 6.14
C PRO A 37 -7.70 2.63 6.51
N LEU A 38 -7.67 3.65 7.38
CA LEU A 38 -6.42 4.27 7.83
C LEU A 38 -5.48 3.28 8.55
N LYS A 39 -6.04 2.42 9.42
CA LYS A 39 -5.24 1.41 10.14
C LYS A 39 -4.64 0.41 9.17
N MET A 40 -5.42 -0.05 8.19
CA MET A 40 -4.93 -0.96 7.16
C MET A 40 -3.85 -0.29 6.29
N THR A 41 -4.03 0.97 5.91
CA THR A 41 -3.01 1.73 5.18
C THR A 41 -1.67 1.77 5.92
N VAL A 42 -1.69 2.05 7.23
CA VAL A 42 -0.47 2.06 8.05
C VAL A 42 0.17 0.68 8.10
N ILE A 43 -0.61 -0.38 8.30
CA ILE A 43 -0.10 -1.76 8.31
C ILE A 43 0.58 -2.10 6.98
N LEU A 44 -0.07 -1.81 5.85
CA LEU A 44 0.49 -2.08 4.52
C LEU A 44 1.74 -1.25 4.23
N LEU A 45 1.81 0.00 4.70
CA LEU A 45 3.01 0.82 4.58
C LEU A 45 4.18 0.24 5.36
N VAL A 46 3.93 -0.26 6.57
CA VAL A 46 4.98 -0.90 7.38
C VAL A 46 5.45 -2.19 6.69
N ILE A 47 4.53 -3.00 6.18
CA ILE A 47 4.91 -4.21 5.43
C ILE A 47 5.73 -3.82 4.21
N ASP A 48 5.30 -2.84 3.42
CA ASP A 48 6.01 -2.41 2.22
C ASP A 48 7.39 -1.83 2.51
N LEU A 49 7.56 -1.15 3.66
CA LEU A 49 8.85 -0.60 4.10
C LEU A 49 9.81 -1.70 4.57
N VAL A 50 9.32 -2.71 5.30
CA VAL A 50 10.14 -3.79 5.86
C VAL A 50 10.45 -4.86 4.82
N TRP A 51 9.56 -5.07 3.86
CA TRP A 51 9.67 -6.11 2.83
C TRP A 51 11.02 -6.15 2.09
N PRO A 52 11.57 -5.04 1.55
CA PRO A 52 12.84 -5.10 0.83
C PRO A 52 14.00 -5.57 1.72
N TYR A 53 14.01 -5.20 2.99
CA TYR A 53 15.04 -5.65 3.94
C TYR A 53 14.87 -7.12 4.32
N ALA A 54 13.61 -7.56 4.49
CA ALA A 54 13.31 -8.96 4.73
C ALA A 54 13.72 -9.81 3.52
N ALA A 55 13.39 -9.39 2.30
CA ALA A 55 13.78 -10.07 1.06
C ALA A 55 15.30 -10.18 0.92
N ALA A 56 16.02 -9.08 1.16
CA ALA A 56 17.48 -9.09 1.17
C ALA A 56 18.04 -10.10 2.18
N ALA A 57 17.47 -10.21 3.38
CA ALA A 57 17.94 -11.16 4.39
C ALA A 57 17.81 -12.65 3.98
N PHE A 58 16.91 -12.98 3.05
CA PHE A 58 16.74 -14.34 2.53
C PHE A 58 17.63 -14.64 1.31
N GLU A 59 18.32 -13.66 0.74
CA GLU A 59 19.25 -13.87 -0.38
C GLU A 59 20.64 -14.33 0.10
N PRO A 60 21.33 -15.21 -0.66
CA PRO A 60 22.71 -15.60 -0.33
C PRO A 60 23.63 -14.38 -0.37
N GLY A 61 24.24 -14.03 0.78
CA GLY A 61 25.06 -12.81 0.93
C GLY A 61 24.27 -11.56 1.36
N GLY A 62 22.96 -11.69 1.56
CA GLY A 62 22.03 -10.62 1.89
C GLY A 62 22.28 -9.84 3.18
N ALA A 63 22.85 -10.49 4.19
CA ALA A 63 23.21 -9.83 5.44
C ALA A 63 24.29 -8.75 5.26
N ALA A 64 25.13 -8.87 4.22
CA ALA A 64 26.16 -7.88 3.91
C ALA A 64 25.65 -6.74 3.01
N SER A 65 24.55 -6.93 2.28
CA SER A 65 23.95 -5.92 1.40
C SER A 65 22.90 -5.05 2.10
N ALA A 66 22.32 -5.49 3.22
CA ALA A 66 21.36 -4.67 3.98
C ALA A 66 21.92 -3.30 4.43
N PRO A 67 23.17 -3.18 4.93
CA PRO A 67 23.73 -1.88 5.31
C PRO A 67 23.90 -0.92 4.12
N SER A 68 24.29 -1.42 2.94
CA SER A 68 24.46 -0.59 1.75
C SER A 68 23.12 -0.13 1.15
N MET A 69 22.06 -0.93 1.29
CA MET A 69 20.70 -0.51 0.95
C MET A 69 20.19 0.63 1.85
N ILE A 70 20.45 0.55 3.16
CA ILE A 70 20.11 1.62 4.12
C ILE A 70 20.88 2.90 3.79
N GLN A 71 22.17 2.76 3.50
CA GLN A 71 23.04 3.90 3.17
C GLN A 71 22.61 4.58 1.86
N GLY A 72 22.26 3.82 0.83
CA GLY A 72 21.71 4.34 -0.42
C GLY A 72 20.38 5.06 -0.23
N GLN A 73 19.49 4.55 0.63
CA GLN A 73 18.24 5.23 0.96
C GLN A 73 18.48 6.55 1.70
N ALA A 74 19.46 6.60 2.60
CA ALA A 74 19.81 7.81 3.34
C ALA A 74 20.38 8.91 2.44
N MET A 75 21.14 8.55 1.41
CA MET A 75 21.68 9.52 0.44
C MET A 75 20.61 10.13 -0.46
N HIS A 76 19.52 9.39 -0.74
CA HIS A 76 18.40 9.83 -1.57
C HIS A 76 17.10 10.06 -0.77
N TRP A 77 17.23 10.52 0.47
CA TRP A 77 16.09 10.60 1.39
C TRP A 77 14.95 11.51 0.91
N GLN A 78 15.25 12.55 0.13
CA GLN A 78 14.25 13.48 -0.41
C GLN A 78 13.37 12.81 -1.48
N ASP A 79 13.99 12.12 -2.42
CA ASP A 79 13.29 11.36 -3.47
C ASP A 79 12.53 10.18 -2.85
N GLY A 80 13.14 9.52 -1.86
CA GLY A 80 12.50 8.47 -1.06
C GLY A 80 11.28 8.95 -0.28
N LEU A 81 11.34 10.15 0.29
CA LEU A 81 10.22 10.75 1.02
C LEU A 81 9.05 11.08 0.09
N ALA A 82 9.33 11.66 -1.08
CA ALA A 82 8.30 11.97 -2.07
C ALA A 82 7.61 10.69 -2.57
N ALA A 83 8.38 9.66 -2.91
CA ALA A 83 7.85 8.35 -3.31
C ALA A 83 7.03 7.70 -2.19
N PHE A 84 7.50 7.78 -0.93
CA PHE A 84 6.78 7.26 0.24
C PHE A 84 5.42 7.95 0.42
N LEU A 85 5.37 9.28 0.34
CA LEU A 85 4.13 10.04 0.48
C LEU A 85 3.12 9.71 -0.63
N VAL A 86 3.59 9.59 -1.88
CA VAL A 86 2.74 9.18 -3.00
C VAL A 86 2.20 7.76 -2.81
N ARG A 87 3.05 6.83 -2.34
CA ARG A 87 2.64 5.45 -2.07
C ARG A 87 1.64 5.36 -0.92
N ALA A 88 1.85 6.12 0.16
CA ALA A 88 0.91 6.24 1.28
C ALA A 88 -0.45 6.81 0.86
N ALA A 89 -0.46 7.87 0.05
CA ALA A 89 -1.67 8.43 -0.51
C ALA A 89 -2.39 7.42 -1.42
N GLY A 90 -1.66 6.73 -2.29
CA GLY A 90 -2.19 5.67 -3.16
C GLY A 90 -2.85 4.54 -2.37
N PHE A 91 -2.17 4.04 -1.33
CA PHE A 91 -2.72 3.02 -0.44
C PHE A 91 -4.00 3.48 0.25
N TYR A 92 -3.99 4.69 0.81
CA TYR A 92 -5.17 5.22 1.49
C TYR A 92 -6.36 5.39 0.54
N ILE A 93 -6.15 6.03 -0.62
CA ILE A 93 -7.20 6.31 -1.60
C ILE A 93 -7.82 5.00 -2.09
N PHE A 94 -6.99 4.01 -2.44
CA PHE A 94 -7.48 2.73 -2.94
C PHE A 94 -8.29 1.98 -1.87
N ILE A 95 -7.73 1.81 -0.66
CA ILE A 95 -8.41 1.07 0.42
C ILE A 95 -9.73 1.75 0.81
N ARG A 96 -9.72 3.09 0.95
CA ARG A 96 -10.92 3.87 1.25
C ARG A 96 -11.93 3.79 0.10
N GLY A 97 -11.47 3.83 -1.14
CA GLY A 97 -12.29 3.66 -2.34
C GLY A 97 -12.99 2.31 -2.36
N SER A 98 -12.24 1.21 -2.21
CA SER A 98 -12.77 -0.15 -2.17
C SER A 98 -13.73 -0.37 -0.99
N TYR A 99 -13.41 0.18 0.18
CA TYR A 99 -14.31 0.14 1.35
C TYR A 99 -15.62 0.90 1.09
N SER A 100 -15.54 2.11 0.55
CA SER A 100 -16.72 2.93 0.26
C SER A 100 -17.58 2.31 -0.83
N LEU A 101 -16.97 1.75 -1.87
CA LEU A 101 -17.66 1.05 -2.95
C LEU A 101 -18.42 -0.16 -2.42
N ARG A 102 -17.78 -1.02 -1.60
CA ARG A 102 -18.46 -2.17 -0.98
C ARG A 102 -19.62 -1.73 -0.09
N ARG A 103 -19.43 -0.69 0.72
CA ARG A 103 -20.51 -0.17 1.56
C ARG A 103 -21.70 0.29 0.72
N LYS A 104 -21.46 1.03 -0.37
CA LYS A 104 -22.52 1.46 -1.29
C LYS A 104 -23.24 0.29 -1.94
N LEU A 105 -22.49 -0.66 -2.51
CA LEU A 105 -23.06 -1.86 -3.13
C LEU A 105 -23.94 -2.67 -2.15
N HIS A 106 -23.52 -2.78 -0.88
CA HIS A 106 -24.33 -3.44 0.14
C HIS A 106 -25.53 -2.63 0.63
N GLN A 107 -25.46 -1.29 0.61
CA GLN A 107 -26.59 -0.41 0.92
C GLN A 107 -27.63 -0.44 -0.20
N ASP A 108 -27.19 -0.32 -1.46
CA ASP A 108 -28.05 -0.39 -2.64
C ASP A 108 -28.72 -1.78 -2.76
N ALA A 109 -28.01 -2.86 -2.39
CA ALA A 109 -28.57 -4.20 -2.31
C ALA A 109 -29.60 -4.38 -1.17
N ALA A 110 -29.46 -3.63 -0.07
CA ALA A 110 -30.40 -3.63 1.04
C ALA A 110 -31.64 -2.76 0.77
N ASP A 111 -31.48 -1.69 -0.01
CA ASP A 111 -32.58 -0.79 -0.38
C ASP A 111 -33.44 -1.38 -1.52
N GLY A 112 -32.87 -2.27 -2.35
CA GLY A 112 -33.58 -3.00 -3.42
C GLY A 112 -34.27 -4.31 -2.99
N SER A 113 -33.99 -4.84 -1.80
CA SER A 113 -34.67 -6.03 -1.28
C SER A 113 -34.89 -5.90 0.22
N GLY A 114 -36.15 -5.93 0.66
CA GLY A 114 -36.59 -5.65 2.03
C GLY A 114 -36.17 -6.67 3.10
N LYS A 115 -34.91 -7.10 3.14
CA LYS A 115 -34.32 -7.86 4.25
C LYS A 115 -32.83 -7.50 4.40
N LEU A 116 -32.57 -6.65 5.39
CA LEU A 116 -31.24 -6.38 5.93
C LEU A 116 -30.63 -7.68 6.48
N LEU A 117 -29.47 -8.09 5.97
CA LEU A 117 -28.64 -9.09 6.63
C LEU A 117 -27.59 -8.40 7.51
N PRO A 118 -27.47 -8.81 8.79
CA PRO A 118 -26.51 -8.21 9.72
C PRO A 118 -25.10 -8.76 9.46
N PHE A 119 -24.17 -7.86 9.13
CA PHE A 119 -22.73 -8.05 9.30
C PHE A 119 -22.12 -6.75 9.84
#